data_AF-A0A336LEE4-F1
#
_entry.id   AF-A0A336LEE4-F1
#
_cell.length_a   1.000
_cell.length_b   1.000
_cell.length_c   1.000
_cell.angle_alpha   90.00
_cell.angle_beta   90.00
_cell.angle_gamma   90.00
#
_symmetry.space_group_name_H-M   'P 1'
#
loop_
_entity.id
_entity.type
_entity.pdbx_description
1 polymer ?
#
loop_
_entity_poly.entity_id
_entity_poly.type
_entity_poly.pdbx_seq_one_letter_code
_entity_poly.pdbx_strand_id
1 'polypeptide(L)'
;FVYPSKLELEYADQENSSITWYRGLPKPNDTHIEWEEVGTGFMYHAKSSDIGYKLKVTCLPRNSERSGPLVEAISKCEVQADPGVCPFDTRHMFTQDKLTGSKFRVVSYNLLADLYADSETAKKELFPYCPEYALNIDYRKQLFIKELIGYNADLMCLCEVDDKIFDMDLTPVLGNRDFMGTFQMKGTTREGLATFWNNQKFELVEKHGMNIGENVEKLPEFTSIWNNIRTNEALKQRLVDRSTALQVTLLKVKNHNTRLLLVANTHLYFHPDADHVRLLQIGLSMLFIENYMKDLRTKHPDTEIALVFCGDFNSVPECGIYKLMTENFVPQDFIDWKSNEKEAVQGLELRQPFKMCSAYSPEIPFTNFTPHFTATLDYIFYESDKLKVDEVIPIPSEEEMKAHVAIPSLVSPSDHIALIANLDWKLN
;
A
#
# COMPACT_ATOMS: atom_id res chain seq x y z
N PHE A 1 14.97 6.09 -11.24
CA PHE A 1 14.69 5.12 -12.32
C PHE A 1 13.84 5.82 -13.35
N VAL A 2 13.82 5.38 -14.60
CA VAL A 2 12.96 5.95 -15.65
C VAL A 2 12.32 4.81 -16.41
N TYR A 3 11.04 4.96 -16.72
CA TYR A 3 10.23 3.97 -17.45
C TYR A 3 9.21 4.73 -18.32
N PRO A 4 8.74 4.14 -19.43
CA PRO A 4 7.68 4.75 -20.22
C PRO A 4 6.38 4.73 -19.40
N SER A 5 5.86 5.91 -19.04
CA SER A 5 4.65 6.03 -18.20
C SER A 5 3.38 5.47 -18.86
N LYS A 6 3.41 5.23 -20.18
CA LYS A 6 2.31 4.62 -20.92
C LYS A 6 2.87 3.82 -22.10
N LEU A 7 2.97 2.50 -21.93
CA LEU A 7 3.31 1.55 -23.00
C LEU A 7 2.15 0.57 -23.18
N GLU A 8 1.35 0.78 -24.22
CA GLU A 8 0.27 -0.13 -24.62
C GLU A 8 0.74 -0.91 -25.85
N LEU A 9 0.83 -2.23 -25.73
CA LEU A 9 1.23 -3.12 -26.81
C LEU A 9 -0.01 -3.87 -27.33
N GLU A 10 -0.42 -3.55 -28.56
CA GLU A 10 -1.48 -4.27 -29.27
C GLU A 10 -0.85 -5.28 -30.22
N TYR A 11 -1.25 -6.55 -30.12
CA TYR A 11 -0.71 -7.66 -30.92
C TYR A 11 0.81 -7.86 -30.81
N ALA A 12 1.43 -7.30 -29.78
CA ALA A 12 2.83 -7.43 -29.42
C ALA A 12 2.93 -7.68 -27.91
N ASP A 13 4.06 -8.22 -27.46
CA ASP A 13 4.33 -8.46 -26.05
C ASP A 13 5.68 -7.88 -25.65
N GLN A 14 5.82 -7.52 -24.38
CA GLN A 14 7.01 -6.83 -23.89
C GLN A 14 8.25 -7.74 -23.94
N GLU A 15 8.08 -9.06 -23.80
CA GLU A 15 9.17 -10.03 -23.78
C GLU A 15 9.86 -10.14 -25.15
N ASN A 16 9.09 -10.11 -26.23
CA ASN A 16 9.60 -10.17 -27.61
C ASN A 16 9.98 -8.79 -28.16
N SER A 17 9.44 -7.71 -27.60
CA SER A 17 9.71 -6.34 -28.04
C SER A 17 11.10 -5.87 -27.60
N SER A 18 11.74 -5.01 -28.41
CA SER A 18 13.03 -4.41 -28.04
C SER A 18 12.87 -2.94 -27.65
N ILE A 19 13.30 -2.59 -26.44
CA ILE A 19 13.27 -1.23 -25.91
C ILE A 19 14.71 -0.74 -25.73
N THR A 20 15.01 0.43 -26.29
CA THR A 20 16.33 1.06 -26.24
C THR A 20 16.21 2.50 -25.75
N TRP A 21 17.13 2.89 -24.87
CA TRP A 21 17.22 4.21 -24.26
C TRP A 21 18.40 4.99 -24.81
N TYR A 22 18.18 6.28 -25.00
CA TYR A 22 19.16 7.24 -25.47
C TYR A 22 19.16 8.46 -24.54
N ARG A 23 20.30 9.14 -24.47
CA ARG A 23 20.40 10.48 -23.90
C ARG A 23 20.85 11.46 -24.96
N GLY A 24 20.47 12.73 -24.80
CA GLY A 24 20.92 13.80 -25.68
C GLY A 24 20.94 15.14 -24.95
N LEU A 25 22.01 15.91 -25.15
CA LEU A 25 22.18 17.21 -24.51
C LEU A 25 21.45 18.27 -25.36
N PRO A 26 20.44 18.97 -24.82
CA PRO A 26 19.81 20.07 -25.54
C PRO A 26 20.81 21.22 -25.70
N LYS A 27 21.00 21.69 -26.94
CA LYS A 27 21.88 22.85 -27.22
C LYS A 27 21.04 24.12 -27.30
N PRO A 28 21.46 25.24 -26.69
CA PRO A 28 20.76 26.52 -26.85
C PRO A 28 20.70 26.90 -28.34
N ASN A 29 19.50 27.12 -28.87
CA ASN A 29 19.21 27.52 -30.27
C ASN A 29 19.37 26.44 -31.35
N ASP A 30 19.55 25.16 -30.98
CA ASP A 30 19.50 24.05 -31.92
C ASP A 30 18.29 23.15 -31.61
N THR A 31 17.43 22.93 -32.59
CA THR A 31 16.29 22.00 -32.43
C THR A 31 16.73 20.55 -32.62
N HIS A 32 17.93 20.31 -33.13
CA HIS A 32 18.49 18.98 -33.33
C HIS A 32 19.25 18.51 -32.08
N ILE A 33 18.81 17.39 -31.51
CA ILE A 33 19.49 16.71 -30.41
C ILE A 33 20.21 15.49 -30.99
N GLU A 34 21.52 15.41 -30.75
CA GLU A 34 22.30 14.21 -31.02
C GLU A 34 22.03 13.18 -29.91
N TRP A 35 21.65 11.96 -30.31
CA TRP A 35 21.24 10.89 -29.40
C TRP A 35 22.34 9.83 -29.25
N GLU A 36 22.77 9.60 -28.01
CA GLU A 36 23.70 8.53 -27.62
C GLU A 36 22.91 7.40 -26.95
N GLU A 37 23.08 6.16 -27.41
CA GLU A 37 22.48 4.99 -26.76
C GLU A 37 23.11 4.76 -25.37
N VAL A 38 22.27 4.58 -24.35
CA VAL A 38 22.70 4.45 -22.95
C VAL A 38 22.22 3.18 -22.26
N GLY A 39 21.27 2.46 -22.85
CA GLY A 39 20.80 1.20 -22.27
C GLY A 39 19.64 0.59 -23.03
N THR A 40 19.24 -0.61 -22.60
CA THR A 40 18.12 -1.37 -23.15
C THR A 40 17.25 -1.91 -22.04
N GLY A 41 16.00 -2.25 -22.36
CA GLY A 41 15.02 -2.80 -21.43
C GLY A 41 13.95 -1.80 -21.01
N PHE A 42 12.93 -2.28 -20.31
CA PHE A 42 11.76 -1.49 -19.93
C PHE A 42 12.11 -0.30 -19.03
N MET A 43 13.05 -0.49 -18.10
CA MET A 43 13.53 0.55 -17.19
C MET A 43 14.96 0.98 -17.54
N TYR A 44 15.23 2.27 -17.39
CA TYR A 44 16.57 2.85 -17.40
C TYR A 44 16.94 3.44 -16.04
N HIS A 45 18.16 3.18 -15.59
CA HIS A 45 18.70 3.76 -14.37
C HIS A 45 19.55 4.99 -14.74
N ALA A 46 18.92 6.16 -14.65
CA ALA A 46 19.63 7.42 -14.86
C ALA A 46 20.82 7.56 -13.90
N LYS A 47 21.95 8.02 -14.43
CA LYS A 47 23.22 8.21 -13.72
C LYS A 47 23.46 9.69 -13.48
N SER A 48 24.35 10.03 -12.56
CA SER A 48 24.76 11.44 -12.36
C SER A 48 25.34 12.09 -13.62
N SER A 49 25.94 11.30 -14.52
CA SER A 49 26.41 11.78 -15.84
C SER A 49 25.28 12.17 -16.79
N ASP A 50 24.04 11.79 -16.51
CA ASP A 50 22.88 12.10 -17.35
C ASP A 50 22.23 13.43 -16.95
N ILE A 51 22.63 14.06 -15.84
CA ILE A 51 22.06 15.33 -15.37
C ILE A 51 22.19 16.40 -16.48
N GLY A 52 21.09 17.08 -16.78
CA GLY A 52 20.97 18.06 -17.87
C GLY A 52 20.72 17.46 -19.26
N TYR A 53 20.74 16.13 -19.41
CA TYR A 53 20.37 15.48 -20.66
C TYR A 53 18.87 15.22 -20.71
N LYS A 54 18.30 15.28 -21.92
CA LYS A 54 17.00 14.65 -22.20
C LYS A 54 17.18 13.16 -22.45
N LEU A 55 16.15 12.39 -22.14
CA LEU A 55 16.10 10.96 -22.45
C LEU A 55 15.17 10.72 -23.63
N LYS A 56 15.51 9.75 -24.47
CA LYS A 56 14.64 9.22 -25.50
C LYS A 56 14.53 7.71 -25.31
N VAL A 57 13.33 7.18 -25.44
CA VAL A 57 13.09 5.73 -25.49
C VAL A 57 12.55 5.38 -26.86
N THR A 58 13.02 4.28 -27.43
CA THR A 58 12.47 3.68 -28.64
C THR A 58 11.96 2.28 -28.30
N CYS A 59 10.80 1.90 -28.84
CA CYS A 59 10.27 0.56 -28.74
C CYS A 59 10.02 0.02 -30.15
N LEU A 60 10.58 -1.14 -30.46
CA LEU A 60 10.22 -1.92 -31.63
C LEU A 60 9.29 -3.06 -31.16
N PRO A 61 7.97 -2.90 -31.31
CA PRO A 61 7.00 -3.87 -30.83
C PRO A 61 7.08 -5.15 -31.65
N ARG A 62 7.07 -6.30 -30.98
CA ARG A 62 7.13 -7.62 -31.64
C ARG A 62 6.23 -8.63 -30.94
N ASN A 63 5.82 -9.65 -31.69
CA ASN A 63 5.33 -10.91 -31.16
C ASN A 63 6.19 -12.06 -31.73
N SER A 64 5.77 -13.31 -31.52
CA SER A 64 6.48 -14.50 -32.00
C SER A 64 6.61 -14.61 -33.53
N GLU A 65 5.83 -13.85 -34.31
CA GLU A 65 5.77 -13.96 -35.77
C GLU A 65 6.18 -12.68 -36.52
N ARG A 66 5.91 -11.50 -35.94
CA ARG A 66 5.95 -10.21 -36.65
C ARG A 66 6.58 -9.10 -35.81
N SER A 67 7.13 -8.11 -36.51
CA SER A 67 7.56 -6.84 -35.94
C SER A 67 6.66 -5.72 -36.45
N GLY A 68 6.26 -4.82 -35.55
CA GLY A 68 5.59 -3.57 -35.89
C GLY A 68 6.57 -2.44 -36.21
N PRO A 69 6.07 -1.22 -36.43
CA PRO A 69 6.90 -0.04 -36.66
C PRO A 69 7.62 0.40 -35.38
N LEU A 70 8.84 0.93 -35.52
CA LEU A 70 9.57 1.56 -34.42
C LEU A 70 8.80 2.80 -33.94
N VAL A 71 8.56 2.90 -32.64
CA VAL A 71 7.98 4.08 -31.99
C VAL A 71 9.00 4.69 -31.05
N GLU A 72 8.95 6.01 -30.87
CA GLU A 72 9.85 6.74 -29.97
C GLU A 72 9.13 7.80 -29.14
N ALA A 73 9.68 8.10 -27.96
CA ALA A 73 9.23 9.16 -27.09
C ALA A 73 10.43 9.86 -26.44
N ILE A 74 10.35 11.19 -26.32
CA ILE A 74 11.39 12.04 -25.71
C ILE A 74 10.85 12.62 -24.41
N SER A 75 11.70 12.67 -23.38
CA SER A 75 11.37 13.25 -22.08
C SER A 75 11.02 14.73 -22.20
N LYS A 76 10.00 15.15 -21.43
CA LYS A 76 9.59 16.56 -21.37
C LYS A 76 10.63 17.42 -20.67
N CYS A 77 11.23 16.88 -19.60
CA CYS A 77 12.28 17.50 -18.80
C CYS A 77 13.64 16.82 -19.01
N GLU A 78 14.68 17.53 -18.62
CA GLU A 78 16.03 16.99 -18.46
C GLU A 78 16.12 16.17 -17.16
N VAL A 79 17.09 15.25 -17.10
CA VAL A 79 17.41 14.55 -15.85
C VAL A 79 17.91 15.57 -14.83
N GLN A 80 17.34 15.50 -13.63
CA GLN A 80 17.69 16.35 -12.49
C GLN A 80 18.52 15.56 -11.47
N ALA A 81 19.19 16.27 -10.57
CA ALA A 81 19.86 15.65 -9.44
C ALA A 81 18.83 14.97 -8.50
N ASP A 82 19.23 13.87 -7.87
CA ASP A 82 18.43 13.22 -6.84
C ASP A 82 18.39 14.06 -5.55
N PRO A 83 17.45 13.79 -4.62
CA PRO A 83 17.39 14.48 -3.33
C PRO A 83 18.55 14.19 -2.36
N GLY A 84 19.57 13.43 -2.76
CA GLY A 84 20.57 12.88 -1.86
C GLY A 84 20.05 11.65 -1.11
N VAL A 85 20.42 11.54 0.17
CA VAL A 85 20.10 10.38 1.01
C VAL A 85 18.66 10.47 1.49
N CYS A 86 17.87 9.45 1.18
CA CYS A 86 16.51 9.29 1.69
C CYS A 86 16.51 8.37 2.91
N PRO A 87 15.59 8.55 3.89
CA PRO A 87 15.48 7.67 5.05
C PRO A 87 15.34 6.18 4.68
N PHE A 88 14.65 5.88 3.58
CA PHE A 88 14.53 4.50 3.09
C PHE A 88 15.85 3.89 2.56
N ASP A 89 16.86 4.69 2.21
CA ASP A 89 18.15 4.16 1.73
C ASP A 89 18.87 3.39 2.86
N THR A 90 18.81 3.88 4.11
CA THR A 90 19.31 3.15 5.29
C THR A 90 18.51 1.87 5.52
N ARG A 91 17.19 1.91 5.30
CA ARG A 91 16.30 0.75 5.47
C ARG A 91 16.53 -0.32 4.39
N HIS A 92 16.95 0.09 3.18
CA HIS A 92 17.36 -0.82 2.11
C HIS A 92 18.56 -1.70 2.49
N MET A 93 19.40 -1.25 3.43
CA MET A 93 20.52 -2.07 3.94
C MET A 93 20.06 -3.33 4.67
N PHE A 94 18.85 -3.34 5.25
CA PHE A 94 18.26 -4.52 5.90
C PHE A 94 17.48 -5.41 4.93
N THR A 95 17.31 -4.96 3.68
CA THR A 95 16.43 -5.59 2.70
C THR A 95 17.12 -5.85 1.36
N GLN A 96 18.45 -5.90 1.36
CA GLN A 96 19.30 -6.10 0.17
C GLN A 96 18.94 -7.37 -0.60
N ASP A 97 18.61 -8.44 0.13
CA ASP A 97 18.28 -9.74 -0.44
C ASP A 97 16.79 -10.08 -0.30
N LYS A 98 16.31 -10.87 -1.27
CA LYS A 98 15.04 -11.58 -1.20
C LYS A 98 15.12 -12.68 -0.14
N LEU A 99 14.06 -12.85 0.63
CA LEU A 99 13.98 -13.94 1.60
C LEU A 99 13.84 -15.31 0.90
N THR A 100 14.39 -16.36 1.49
CA THR A 100 14.33 -17.73 0.97
C THR A 100 13.48 -18.66 1.84
N GLY A 101 13.11 -19.83 1.30
CA GLY A 101 12.36 -20.84 2.04
C GLY A 101 10.91 -20.42 2.30
N SER A 102 10.41 -20.73 3.50
CA SER A 102 9.05 -20.36 3.94
C SER A 102 8.90 -18.88 4.33
N LYS A 103 10.00 -18.14 4.42
CA LYS A 103 9.97 -16.72 4.82
C LYS A 103 9.45 -15.84 3.70
N PHE A 104 8.68 -14.82 4.06
CA PHE A 104 8.19 -13.81 3.14
C PHE A 104 8.19 -12.43 3.80
N ARG A 105 8.51 -11.40 3.02
CA ARG A 105 8.58 -10.02 3.50
C ARG A 105 7.29 -9.26 3.16
N VAL A 106 6.65 -8.71 4.17
CA VAL A 106 5.41 -7.93 4.06
C VAL A 106 5.71 -6.44 4.20
N VAL A 107 5.14 -5.63 3.33
CA VAL A 107 5.13 -4.16 3.42
C VAL A 107 3.69 -3.68 3.62
N SER A 108 3.46 -2.76 4.56
CA SER A 108 2.22 -1.98 4.68
C SER A 108 2.55 -0.50 4.57
N TYR A 109 1.92 0.25 3.66
CA TYR A 109 2.28 1.64 3.42
C TYR A 109 1.14 2.50 2.85
N ASN A 110 0.78 3.59 3.54
CA ASN A 110 -0.04 4.66 2.98
C ASN A 110 0.84 5.58 2.09
N LEU A 111 0.51 5.70 0.80
CA LEU A 111 1.31 6.42 -0.19
C LEU A 111 1.02 7.92 -0.29
N LEU A 112 0.04 8.43 0.47
CA LEU A 112 -0.50 9.79 0.35
C LEU A 112 -1.03 10.07 -1.07
N ALA A 113 -2.34 9.92 -1.28
CA ALA A 113 -2.94 10.07 -2.60
C ALA A 113 -2.72 11.49 -3.15
N ASP A 114 -2.51 11.62 -4.45
CA ASP A 114 -2.30 12.93 -5.10
C ASP A 114 -3.51 13.84 -4.93
N LEU A 115 -4.72 13.28 -4.91
CA LEU A 115 -5.96 13.99 -4.58
C LEU A 115 -5.86 14.78 -3.26
N TYR A 116 -5.13 14.25 -2.27
CA TYR A 116 -4.97 14.89 -0.97
C TYR A 116 -3.72 15.75 -0.89
N ALA A 117 -2.67 15.49 -1.68
CA ALA A 117 -1.43 16.26 -1.69
C ALA A 117 -1.47 17.52 -2.58
N ASP A 118 -2.20 17.50 -3.71
CA ASP A 118 -2.16 18.59 -4.71
C ASP A 118 -3.14 19.74 -4.41
N SER A 119 -4.00 19.60 -3.39
CA SER A 119 -4.96 20.65 -3.02
C SER A 119 -4.29 21.89 -2.42
N GLU A 120 -4.90 23.06 -2.62
CA GLU A 120 -4.43 24.32 -2.01
C GLU A 120 -4.36 24.23 -0.48
N THR A 121 -5.35 23.57 0.15
CA THR A 121 -5.37 23.31 1.58
C THR A 121 -4.19 22.45 2.00
N ALA A 122 -3.87 21.40 1.25
CA ALA A 122 -2.72 20.57 1.57
C ALA A 122 -1.41 21.35 1.48
N LYS A 123 -1.20 22.12 0.40
CA LYS A 123 0.01 22.91 0.20
C LYS A 123 0.18 24.04 1.22
N LYS A 124 -0.91 24.64 1.71
CA LYS A 124 -0.86 25.83 2.59
C LYS A 124 -1.08 25.53 4.06
N GLU A 125 -1.79 24.46 4.40
CA GLU A 125 -2.21 24.18 5.78
C GLU A 125 -1.66 22.86 6.30
N LEU A 126 -1.71 21.77 5.51
CA LEU A 126 -1.23 20.45 5.96
C LEU A 126 0.28 20.31 5.82
N PHE A 127 0.84 20.74 4.69
CA PHE A 127 2.24 20.55 4.30
C PHE A 127 2.97 21.87 3.91
N PRO A 128 2.76 23.00 4.61
CA PRO A 128 3.38 24.29 4.21
C PRO A 128 4.92 24.31 4.30
N TYR A 129 5.50 23.33 4.99
CA TYR A 129 6.94 23.13 5.13
C TYR A 129 7.55 22.33 3.97
N CYS A 130 6.74 21.57 3.22
CA CYS A 130 7.21 20.75 2.12
C CYS A 130 7.26 21.60 0.83
N PRO A 131 8.39 21.63 0.09
CA PRO A 131 8.45 22.32 -1.18
C PRO A 131 7.40 21.79 -2.16
N GLU A 132 6.71 22.67 -2.89
CA GLU A 132 5.62 22.27 -3.79
C GLU A 132 6.06 21.23 -4.85
N TYR A 133 7.28 21.34 -5.37
CA TYR A 133 7.81 20.36 -6.31
C TYR A 133 7.97 18.95 -5.69
N ALA A 134 8.18 18.86 -4.38
CA ALA A 134 8.32 17.61 -3.65
C ALA A 134 6.96 17.00 -3.27
N LEU A 135 5.90 17.81 -3.21
CA LEU A 135 4.52 17.33 -3.07
C LEU A 135 3.95 16.79 -4.38
N ASN A 136 4.44 17.29 -5.52
CA ASN A 136 3.97 16.88 -6.84
C ASN A 136 4.14 15.36 -7.06
N ILE A 137 3.10 14.71 -7.58
CA ILE A 137 3.10 13.27 -7.78
C ILE A 137 4.23 12.75 -8.67
N ASP A 138 4.65 13.50 -9.69
CA ASP A 138 5.75 13.07 -10.57
C ASP A 138 7.09 13.03 -9.84
N TYR A 139 7.23 13.79 -8.75
CA TYR A 139 8.37 13.69 -7.82
C TYR A 139 8.19 12.53 -6.84
N ARG A 140 7.09 12.53 -6.07
CA ARG A 140 6.83 11.54 -5.01
C ARG A 140 6.88 10.11 -5.54
N LYS A 141 6.31 9.87 -6.74
CA LYS A 141 6.29 8.53 -7.32
C LYS A 141 7.66 7.96 -7.61
N GLN A 142 8.64 8.80 -7.97
CA GLN A 142 10.01 8.32 -8.16
C GLN A 142 10.60 7.79 -6.84
N LEU A 143 10.30 8.47 -5.74
CA LEU A 143 10.78 8.11 -4.40
C LEU A 143 10.06 6.87 -3.87
N PHE A 144 8.72 6.84 -3.84
CA PHE A 144 8.02 5.67 -3.29
C PHE A 144 8.22 4.42 -4.17
N ILE A 145 8.41 4.55 -5.48
CA ILE A 145 8.76 3.40 -6.34
C ILE A 145 10.18 2.90 -6.01
N LYS A 146 11.17 3.81 -5.90
CA LYS A 146 12.53 3.45 -5.47
C LYS A 146 12.49 2.76 -4.10
N GLU A 147 11.73 3.31 -3.17
CA GLU A 147 11.52 2.79 -1.83
C GLU A 147 10.95 1.37 -1.84
N LEU A 148 9.80 1.15 -2.50
CA LEU A 148 9.12 -0.15 -2.57
C LEU A 148 9.97 -1.24 -3.24
N ILE A 149 10.69 -0.87 -4.31
CA ILE A 149 11.59 -1.78 -5.02
C ILE A 149 12.72 -2.26 -4.11
N GLY A 150 13.38 -1.33 -3.42
CA GLY A 150 14.55 -1.64 -2.61
C GLY A 150 14.25 -2.51 -1.40
N TYR A 151 12.98 -2.56 -0.96
CA TYR A 151 12.57 -3.46 0.11
C TYR A 151 12.57 -4.94 -0.27
N ASN A 152 12.68 -5.29 -1.56
CA ASN A 152 12.67 -6.69 -1.99
C ASN A 152 11.55 -7.50 -1.34
N ALA A 153 10.36 -6.90 -1.21
CA ALA A 153 9.23 -7.52 -0.54
C ALA A 153 8.74 -8.78 -1.28
N ASP A 154 7.84 -9.51 -0.66
CA ASP A 154 7.08 -10.58 -1.31
C ASP A 154 5.57 -10.30 -1.30
N LEU A 155 5.12 -9.42 -0.39
CA LEU A 155 3.75 -8.96 -0.25
C LEU A 155 3.78 -7.46 0.08
N MET A 156 2.97 -6.65 -0.61
CA MET A 156 2.83 -5.22 -0.35
C MET A 156 1.34 -4.88 -0.27
N CYS A 157 0.92 -4.31 0.86
CA CYS A 157 -0.41 -3.77 1.07
C CYS A 157 -0.29 -2.25 1.13
N LEU A 158 -0.93 -1.56 0.20
CA LEU A 158 -0.79 -0.12 0.01
C LEU A 158 -2.14 0.56 0.18
N CYS A 159 -2.14 1.72 0.83
CA CYS A 159 -3.29 2.60 1.01
C CYS A 159 -3.07 3.90 0.25
N GLU A 160 -4.16 4.62 -0.04
CA GLU A 160 -4.14 5.89 -0.79
C GLU A 160 -3.42 5.80 -2.13
N VAL A 161 -3.64 4.70 -2.84
CA VAL A 161 -3.09 4.51 -4.18
C VAL A 161 -4.07 5.10 -5.18
N ASP A 162 -3.69 6.19 -5.85
CA ASP A 162 -4.47 6.70 -6.98
C ASP A 162 -4.58 5.61 -8.08
N ASP A 163 -5.75 5.49 -8.71
CA ASP A 163 -5.99 4.44 -9.71
C ASP A 163 -5.01 4.49 -10.89
N LYS A 164 -4.66 5.71 -11.31
CA LYS A 164 -3.62 5.99 -12.29
C LYS A 164 -2.23 5.53 -11.85
N ILE A 165 -1.88 5.73 -10.58
CA ILE A 165 -0.60 5.27 -10.03
C ILE A 165 -0.55 3.75 -9.99
N PHE A 166 -1.66 3.10 -9.64
CA PHE A 166 -1.77 1.65 -9.72
C PHE A 166 -1.57 1.13 -11.16
N ASP A 167 -2.32 1.65 -12.12
CA ASP A 167 -2.35 1.15 -13.50
C ASP A 167 -1.10 1.51 -14.32
N MET A 168 -0.63 2.76 -14.21
CA MET A 168 0.40 3.29 -15.11
C MET A 168 1.82 3.24 -14.53
N ASP A 169 1.96 3.18 -13.21
CA ASP A 169 3.25 3.27 -12.54
C ASP A 169 3.60 1.98 -11.77
N LEU A 170 2.81 1.62 -10.74
CA LEU A 170 3.12 0.48 -9.87
C LEU A 170 2.99 -0.85 -10.60
N THR A 171 1.89 -1.11 -11.33
CA THR A 171 1.67 -2.39 -12.01
C THR A 171 2.77 -2.69 -13.05
N PRO A 172 3.13 -1.76 -13.96
CA PRO A 172 4.19 -2.03 -14.93
C PRO A 172 5.57 -2.18 -14.27
N VAL A 173 5.91 -1.31 -13.30
CA VAL A 173 7.25 -1.32 -12.68
C VAL A 173 7.46 -2.53 -11.77
N LEU A 174 6.46 -2.89 -10.96
CA LEU A 174 6.51 -4.07 -10.10
C LEU A 174 6.32 -5.36 -10.92
N GLY A 175 5.53 -5.33 -12.00
CA GLY A 175 5.36 -6.45 -12.94
C GLY A 175 6.67 -6.87 -13.60
N ASN A 176 7.55 -5.92 -13.93
CA ASN A 176 8.92 -6.19 -14.40
C ASN A 176 9.83 -6.84 -13.34
N ARG A 177 9.32 -7.05 -12.12
CA ARG A 177 9.97 -7.77 -11.01
C ARG A 177 9.13 -8.94 -10.51
N ASP A 178 8.34 -9.54 -11.41
CA ASP A 178 7.47 -10.70 -11.13
C ASP A 178 6.38 -10.43 -10.08
N PHE A 179 5.99 -9.19 -9.83
CA PHE A 179 4.81 -8.93 -9.01
C PHE A 179 3.53 -8.95 -9.83
N MET A 180 2.48 -9.46 -9.22
CA MET A 180 1.11 -9.22 -9.66
C MET A 180 0.39 -8.38 -8.61
N GLY A 181 -0.65 -7.66 -9.01
CA GLY A 181 -1.38 -6.77 -8.11
C GLY A 181 -2.89 -6.81 -8.33
N THR A 182 -3.62 -6.43 -7.29
CA THR A 182 -5.05 -6.12 -7.38
C THR A 182 -5.36 -4.80 -6.69
N PHE A 183 -6.37 -4.11 -7.20
CA PHE A 183 -6.81 -2.81 -6.72
C PHE A 183 -8.26 -2.87 -6.24
N GLN A 184 -8.57 -2.15 -5.17
CA GLN A 184 -9.93 -1.95 -4.65
C GLN A 184 -10.13 -0.45 -4.39
N MET A 185 -10.97 0.18 -5.22
CA MET A 185 -11.29 1.60 -5.12
C MET A 185 -12.12 1.90 -3.86
N LYS A 186 -11.92 3.09 -3.28
CA LYS A 186 -12.67 3.59 -2.12
C LYS A 186 -13.96 4.28 -2.56
N GLY A 187 -14.98 3.49 -2.90
CA GLY A 187 -16.24 3.99 -3.45
C GLY A 187 -16.02 4.63 -4.83
N THR A 188 -16.35 5.91 -4.97
CA THR A 188 -16.13 6.69 -6.22
C THR A 188 -14.88 7.56 -6.18
N THR A 189 -14.13 7.54 -5.08
CA THR A 189 -12.87 8.28 -4.97
C THR A 189 -11.82 7.66 -5.89
N ARG A 190 -11.03 8.47 -6.58
CA ARG A 190 -10.00 8.01 -7.55
C ARG A 190 -8.75 7.41 -6.88
N GLU A 191 -8.85 7.00 -5.62
CA GLU A 191 -7.83 6.28 -4.87
C GLU A 191 -8.42 5.04 -4.18
N GLY A 192 -7.55 4.18 -3.66
CA GLY A 192 -7.96 3.05 -2.86
C GLY A 192 -6.81 2.19 -2.38
N LEU A 193 -7.09 0.88 -2.30
CA LEU A 193 -6.21 -0.12 -1.72
C LEU A 193 -5.58 -0.97 -2.81
N ALA A 194 -4.27 -1.19 -2.72
CA ALA A 194 -3.59 -2.14 -3.59
C ALA A 194 -2.94 -3.26 -2.77
N THR A 195 -3.03 -4.49 -3.27
CA THR A 195 -2.26 -5.63 -2.76
C THR A 195 -1.43 -6.19 -3.90
N PHE A 196 -0.11 -6.14 -3.76
CA PHE A 196 0.85 -6.75 -4.68
C PHE A 196 1.52 -7.95 -4.05
N TRP A 197 1.74 -9.01 -4.82
CA TRP A 197 2.46 -10.21 -4.37
C TRP A 197 3.50 -10.65 -5.40
N ASN A 198 4.60 -11.19 -4.90
CA ASN A 198 5.63 -11.81 -5.71
C ASN A 198 5.10 -13.12 -6.30
N ASN A 199 4.87 -13.13 -7.61
CA ASN A 199 4.34 -14.26 -8.35
C ASN A 199 5.28 -15.48 -8.33
N GLN A 200 6.55 -15.33 -7.96
CA GLN A 200 7.43 -16.48 -7.78
C GLN A 200 7.16 -17.24 -6.46
N LYS A 201 6.55 -16.57 -5.46
CA LYS A 201 6.20 -17.19 -4.17
C LYS A 201 4.71 -17.45 -3.98
N PHE A 202 3.86 -16.66 -4.62
CA PHE A 202 2.42 -16.71 -4.42
C PHE A 202 1.68 -16.83 -5.75
N GLU A 203 0.56 -17.55 -5.73
CA GLU A 203 -0.39 -17.65 -6.83
C GLU A 203 -1.75 -17.12 -6.36
N LEU A 204 -2.40 -16.27 -7.15
CA LEU A 204 -3.74 -15.78 -6.80
C LEU A 204 -4.76 -16.93 -6.89
N VAL A 205 -5.55 -17.11 -5.83
CA VAL A 205 -6.66 -18.06 -5.80
C VAL A 205 -7.99 -17.33 -5.99
N GLU A 206 -8.30 -16.42 -5.07
CA GLU A 206 -9.54 -15.64 -5.05
C GLU A 206 -9.23 -14.22 -4.57
N LYS A 207 -10.05 -13.25 -4.97
CA LYS A 207 -9.98 -11.88 -4.45
C LYS A 207 -11.37 -11.31 -4.24
N HIS A 208 -11.50 -10.53 -3.17
CA HIS A 208 -12.72 -9.83 -2.79
C HIS A 208 -12.37 -8.41 -2.40
N GLY A 209 -13.32 -7.50 -2.60
CA GLY A 209 -13.22 -6.16 -2.08
C GLY A 209 -14.60 -5.55 -1.96
N MET A 210 -14.77 -4.69 -0.98
CA MET A 210 -16.05 -4.06 -0.68
C MET A 210 -15.87 -2.69 -0.04
N ASN A 211 -16.84 -1.83 -0.26
CA ASN A 211 -17.07 -0.65 0.57
C ASN A 211 -17.95 -1.05 1.76
N ILE A 212 -17.48 -0.83 2.98
CA ILE A 212 -18.19 -1.21 4.20
C ILE A 212 -19.52 -0.46 4.33
N GLY A 213 -19.53 0.86 4.11
CA GLY A 213 -20.74 1.68 4.24
C GLY A 213 -21.84 1.25 3.27
N GLU A 214 -21.47 0.91 2.03
CA GLU A 214 -22.42 0.42 1.02
C GLU A 214 -22.99 -0.97 1.32
N ASN A 215 -22.31 -1.77 2.13
CA ASN A 215 -22.64 -3.18 2.37
C ASN A 215 -23.13 -3.47 3.79
N VAL A 216 -23.01 -2.52 4.74
CA VAL A 216 -23.40 -2.70 6.15
C VAL A 216 -24.84 -3.18 6.33
N GLU A 217 -25.76 -2.73 5.46
CA GLU A 217 -27.18 -3.11 5.50
C GLU A 217 -27.51 -4.38 4.69
N LYS A 218 -26.59 -4.81 3.81
CA LYS A 218 -26.86 -5.80 2.75
C LYS A 218 -26.33 -7.18 3.08
N LEU A 219 -25.19 -7.24 3.77
CA LEU A 219 -24.50 -8.50 4.03
C LEU A 219 -25.04 -9.20 5.28
N PRO A 220 -25.51 -10.46 5.18
CA PRO A 220 -26.11 -11.18 6.32
C PRO A 220 -25.19 -11.26 7.54
N GLU A 221 -23.88 -11.44 7.34
CA GLU A 221 -22.87 -11.51 8.39
C GLU A 221 -22.76 -10.24 9.23
N PHE A 222 -23.21 -9.08 8.72
CA PHE A 222 -23.18 -7.80 9.44
C PHE A 222 -24.40 -7.55 10.32
N THR A 223 -25.41 -8.42 10.23
CA THR A 223 -26.70 -8.26 10.94
C THR A 223 -26.53 -8.08 12.44
N SER A 224 -25.54 -8.73 13.06
CA SER A 224 -25.27 -8.63 14.51
C SER A 224 -24.89 -7.21 14.92
N ILE A 225 -23.94 -6.59 14.21
CA ILE A 225 -23.51 -5.21 14.46
C ILE A 225 -24.60 -4.24 14.01
N TRP A 226 -25.15 -4.44 12.81
CA TRP A 226 -26.16 -3.54 12.23
C TRP A 226 -27.39 -3.37 13.13
N ASN A 227 -27.90 -4.46 13.72
CA ASN A 227 -29.05 -4.40 14.62
C ASN A 227 -28.80 -3.58 15.89
N ASN A 228 -27.55 -3.48 16.35
CA ASN A 228 -27.19 -2.67 17.52
C ASN A 228 -27.12 -1.17 17.19
N ILE A 229 -26.81 -0.80 15.94
CA ILE A 229 -26.55 0.61 15.58
C ILE A 229 -27.68 1.25 14.77
N ARG A 230 -28.54 0.46 14.10
CA ARG A 230 -29.52 0.95 13.12
C ARG A 230 -30.58 1.92 13.65
N THR A 231 -30.76 2.01 14.97
CA THR A 231 -31.71 2.94 15.61
C THR A 231 -31.09 4.31 15.89
N ASN A 232 -29.76 4.43 15.84
CA ASN A 232 -29.05 5.70 15.92
C ASN A 232 -28.85 6.25 14.49
N GLU A 233 -29.78 7.09 14.02
CA GLU A 233 -29.75 7.62 12.65
C GLU A 233 -28.49 8.44 12.34
N ALA A 234 -27.94 9.18 13.32
CA ALA A 234 -26.72 9.97 13.12
C ALA A 234 -25.51 9.07 12.84
N LEU A 235 -25.32 8.04 13.68
CA LEU A 235 -24.26 7.05 13.51
C LEU A 235 -24.43 6.26 12.21
N LYS A 236 -25.66 5.80 11.95
CA LYS A 236 -25.99 5.06 10.73
C LYS A 236 -25.62 5.86 9.49
N GLN A 237 -26.08 7.11 9.38
CA GLN A 237 -25.77 7.97 8.24
C GLN A 237 -24.26 8.17 8.12
N ARG A 238 -23.57 8.45 9.24
CA ARG A 238 -22.13 8.63 9.24
C ARG A 238 -21.38 7.42 8.69
N LEU A 239 -21.76 6.21 9.10
CA LEU A 239 -21.14 4.95 8.68
C LEU A 239 -21.45 4.61 7.21
N VAL A 240 -22.72 4.72 6.79
CA VAL A 240 -23.17 4.39 5.42
C VAL A 240 -22.54 5.31 4.38
N ASP A 241 -22.38 6.60 4.72
CA ASP A 241 -21.79 7.58 3.81
C ASP A 241 -20.25 7.45 3.69
N ARG A 242 -19.61 6.60 4.50
CA ARG A 242 -18.16 6.38 4.39
C ARG A 242 -17.85 5.45 3.24
N SER A 243 -16.83 5.82 2.47
CA SER A 243 -16.31 5.00 1.39
C SER A 243 -15.29 3.94 1.82
N THR A 244 -15.10 3.72 3.13
CA THR A 244 -14.08 2.82 3.68
C THR A 244 -14.10 1.46 3.01
N ALA A 245 -12.96 1.09 2.43
CA ALA A 245 -12.80 -0.14 1.69
C ALA A 245 -12.13 -1.23 2.54
N LEU A 246 -12.54 -2.47 2.32
CA LEU A 246 -11.81 -3.68 2.70
C LEU A 246 -11.39 -4.39 1.41
N GLN A 247 -10.12 -4.76 1.31
CA GLN A 247 -9.60 -5.61 0.25
C GLN A 247 -9.10 -6.92 0.85
N VAL A 248 -9.47 -8.04 0.24
CA VAL A 248 -9.08 -9.39 0.67
C VAL A 248 -8.56 -10.18 -0.52
N THR A 249 -7.34 -10.71 -0.41
CA THR A 249 -6.67 -11.48 -1.46
C THR A 249 -6.24 -12.82 -0.89
N LEU A 250 -6.76 -13.92 -1.45
CA LEU A 250 -6.37 -15.27 -1.09
C LEU A 250 -5.24 -15.73 -2.02
N LEU A 251 -4.10 -16.05 -1.43
CA LEU A 251 -2.90 -16.45 -2.14
C LEU A 251 -2.52 -17.89 -1.78
N LYS A 252 -2.18 -18.69 -2.78
CA LYS A 252 -1.56 -20.00 -2.59
C LYS A 252 -0.06 -19.85 -2.49
N VAL A 253 0.55 -20.49 -1.49
CA VAL A 253 2.01 -20.50 -1.33
C VAL A 253 2.60 -21.51 -2.31
N LYS A 254 3.39 -21.02 -3.28
CA LYS A 254 4.08 -21.88 -4.25
C LYS A 254 5.08 -22.77 -3.51
N ASN A 255 5.26 -23.99 -4.03
CA ASN A 255 6.08 -25.06 -3.42
C ASN A 255 5.57 -25.56 -2.05
N HIS A 256 4.42 -25.11 -1.57
CA HIS A 256 3.73 -25.61 -0.38
C HIS A 256 2.23 -25.81 -0.66
N ASN A 257 1.88 -26.94 -1.27
CA ASN A 257 0.51 -27.21 -1.74
C ASN A 257 -0.56 -27.25 -0.64
N THR A 258 -0.17 -27.25 0.63
CA THR A 258 -1.06 -27.30 1.81
C THR A 258 -1.13 -25.97 2.56
N ARG A 259 -0.72 -24.84 1.95
CA ARG A 259 -0.75 -23.51 2.57
C ARG A 259 -1.41 -22.45 1.71
N LEU A 260 -2.32 -21.69 2.32
CA LEU A 260 -2.92 -20.48 1.76
C LEU A 260 -2.68 -19.30 2.71
N LEU A 261 -2.40 -18.14 2.15
CA LEU A 261 -2.29 -16.89 2.86
C LEU A 261 -3.48 -16.00 2.48
N LEU A 262 -4.35 -15.71 3.45
CA LEU A 262 -5.38 -14.70 3.31
C LEU A 262 -4.80 -13.34 3.70
N VAL A 263 -4.75 -12.42 2.75
CA VAL A 263 -4.22 -11.07 2.96
C VAL A 263 -5.37 -10.08 2.95
N ALA A 264 -5.59 -9.39 4.06
CA ALA A 264 -6.52 -8.29 4.17
C ALA A 264 -5.76 -6.94 4.17
N ASN A 265 -6.35 -5.93 3.55
CA ASN A 265 -5.85 -4.56 3.52
C ASN A 265 -7.04 -3.60 3.71
N THR A 266 -6.86 -2.52 4.48
CA THR A 266 -7.90 -1.51 4.70
C THR A 266 -7.32 -0.12 4.91
N HIS A 267 -8.16 0.90 4.77
CA HIS A 267 -7.88 2.26 5.19
C HIS A 267 -9.11 2.80 5.90
N LEU A 268 -9.08 2.80 7.24
CA LEU A 268 -10.21 3.17 8.09
C LEU A 268 -10.44 4.68 8.12
N TYR A 269 -11.59 5.10 8.67
CA TYR A 269 -11.99 6.50 8.67
C TYR A 269 -11.07 7.39 9.54
N PHE A 270 -10.59 8.49 8.96
CA PHE A 270 -9.54 9.35 9.51
C PHE A 270 -9.98 10.31 10.64
N HIS A 271 -11.27 10.63 10.73
CA HIS A 271 -11.69 11.80 11.53
C HIS A 271 -11.44 11.59 13.04
N PRO A 272 -10.87 12.55 13.78
CA PRO A 272 -10.37 12.34 15.14
C PRO A 272 -11.44 11.86 16.14
N ASP A 273 -12.66 12.40 16.09
CA ASP A 273 -13.76 12.04 17.02
C ASP A 273 -14.49 10.72 16.69
N ALA A 274 -13.90 9.86 15.85
CA ALA A 274 -14.59 8.75 15.20
C ALA A 274 -14.08 7.35 15.60
N ASP A 275 -13.55 7.17 16.80
CA ASP A 275 -13.05 5.85 17.23
C ASP A 275 -14.18 4.80 17.23
N HIS A 276 -15.39 5.15 17.63
CA HIS A 276 -16.57 4.27 17.53
C HIS A 276 -16.85 3.84 16.08
N VAL A 277 -16.68 4.75 15.12
CA VAL A 277 -16.87 4.44 13.68
C VAL A 277 -15.79 3.49 13.21
N ARG A 278 -14.51 3.78 13.50
CA ARG A 278 -13.40 2.90 13.11
C ARG A 278 -13.53 1.51 13.76
N LEU A 279 -13.96 1.46 15.01
CA LEU A 279 -14.18 0.22 15.74
C LEU A 279 -15.31 -0.62 15.12
N LEU A 280 -16.41 0.01 14.68
CA LEU A 280 -17.44 -0.66 13.87
C LEU A 280 -16.89 -1.17 12.54
N GLN A 281 -16.09 -0.36 11.83
CA GLN A 281 -15.51 -0.73 10.54
C GLN A 281 -14.58 -1.95 10.63
N ILE A 282 -13.69 -1.99 11.62
CA ILE A 282 -12.84 -3.17 11.82
C ILE A 282 -13.65 -4.37 12.31
N GLY A 283 -14.66 -4.18 13.16
CA GLY A 283 -15.56 -5.24 13.59
C GLY A 283 -16.30 -5.90 12.43
N LEU A 284 -16.87 -5.09 11.53
CA LEU A 284 -17.51 -5.55 10.29
C LEU A 284 -16.49 -6.27 9.39
N SER A 285 -15.29 -5.73 9.24
CA SER A 285 -14.22 -6.38 8.45
C SER A 285 -13.85 -7.75 9.01
N MET A 286 -13.73 -7.88 10.33
CA MET A 286 -13.42 -9.17 10.98
C MET A 286 -14.57 -10.17 10.89
N LEU A 287 -15.83 -9.73 10.92
CA LEU A 287 -16.99 -10.60 10.67
C LEU A 287 -16.99 -11.15 9.25
N PHE A 288 -16.70 -10.30 8.25
CA PHE A 288 -16.56 -10.73 6.86
C PHE A 288 -15.44 -11.77 6.72
N ILE A 289 -14.25 -11.48 7.29
CA ILE A 289 -13.09 -12.38 7.24
C ILE A 289 -13.39 -13.69 7.98
N GLU A 290 -14.05 -13.66 9.13
CA GLU A 290 -14.45 -14.87 9.86
C GLU A 290 -15.38 -15.74 9.02
N ASN A 291 -16.40 -15.15 8.41
CA ASN A 291 -17.34 -15.89 7.56
C ASN A 291 -16.62 -16.47 6.34
N TYR A 292 -15.82 -15.66 5.65
CA TYR A 292 -15.05 -16.13 4.50
C TYR A 292 -14.06 -17.23 4.88
N MET A 293 -13.40 -17.14 6.03
CA MET A 293 -12.51 -18.19 6.51
C MET A 293 -13.23 -19.52 6.77
N LYS A 294 -14.50 -19.50 7.23
CA LYS A 294 -15.31 -20.73 7.38
C LYS A 294 -15.57 -21.39 6.04
N ASP A 295 -15.92 -20.59 5.02
CA ASP A 295 -16.13 -21.08 3.66
C ASP A 295 -14.83 -21.65 3.07
N LEU A 296 -13.72 -20.95 3.25
CA LEU A 296 -12.42 -21.41 2.77
C LEU A 296 -11.96 -22.71 3.43
N ARG A 297 -12.16 -22.87 4.74
CA ARG A 297 -11.86 -24.13 5.45
C ARG A 297 -12.73 -25.30 4.97
N THR A 298 -13.95 -25.01 4.50
CA THR A 298 -14.81 -26.02 3.89
C THR A 298 -14.35 -26.39 2.47
N LYS A 299 -13.94 -25.39 1.67
CA LYS A 299 -13.39 -25.60 0.31
C LYS A 299 -12.02 -26.27 0.31
N HIS A 300 -11.22 -26.03 1.34
CA HIS A 300 -9.82 -26.47 1.46
C HIS A 300 -9.55 -27.14 2.83
N PRO A 301 -10.16 -28.31 3.10
CA PRO A 301 -10.12 -28.95 4.42
C PRO A 301 -8.72 -29.39 4.86
N ASP A 302 -7.84 -29.72 3.92
CA ASP A 302 -6.48 -30.22 4.18
C ASP A 302 -5.40 -29.11 4.10
N THR A 303 -5.83 -27.85 4.12
CA THR A 303 -4.98 -26.70 3.85
C THR A 303 -4.93 -25.77 5.06
N GLU A 304 -3.73 -25.45 5.51
CA GLU A 304 -3.49 -24.43 6.51
C GLU A 304 -3.67 -23.05 5.89
N ILE A 305 -4.62 -22.26 6.43
CA ILE A 305 -4.91 -20.91 5.96
C ILE A 305 -4.50 -19.92 7.05
N ALA A 306 -3.51 -19.07 6.79
CA ALA A 306 -3.08 -18.01 7.72
C ALA A 306 -3.62 -16.65 7.29
N LEU A 307 -3.90 -15.77 8.26
CA LEU A 307 -4.32 -14.38 8.02
C LEU A 307 -3.18 -13.39 8.27
N VAL A 308 -3.00 -12.46 7.32
CA VAL A 308 -2.25 -11.21 7.50
C VAL A 308 -3.21 -10.06 7.20
N PHE A 309 -3.30 -9.06 8.08
CA PHE A 309 -4.15 -7.89 7.92
C PHE A 309 -3.32 -6.62 8.07
N CYS A 310 -3.07 -5.96 6.95
CA CYS A 310 -2.34 -4.71 6.85
C CYS A 310 -3.28 -3.51 6.69
N GLY A 311 -2.72 -2.31 6.82
CA GLY A 311 -3.40 -1.08 6.44
C GLY A 311 -3.11 0.10 7.34
N ASP A 312 -3.73 1.22 6.99
CA ASP A 312 -3.87 2.40 7.82
C ASP A 312 -5.18 2.31 8.60
N PHE A 313 -5.07 2.11 9.91
CA PHE A 313 -6.22 1.92 10.79
C PHE A 313 -6.70 3.24 11.39
N ASN A 314 -5.99 4.36 11.17
CA ASN A 314 -6.27 5.67 11.76
C ASN A 314 -6.56 5.59 13.27
N SER A 315 -5.85 4.70 13.98
CA SER A 315 -6.14 4.35 15.37
C SER A 315 -4.84 4.02 16.10
N VAL A 316 -4.66 4.60 17.28
CA VAL A 316 -3.46 4.39 18.11
C VAL A 316 -3.55 3.10 18.94
N PRO A 317 -2.43 2.58 19.47
CA PRO A 317 -2.42 1.32 20.21
C PRO A 317 -3.31 1.28 21.45
N GLU A 318 -3.66 2.43 22.03
CA GLU A 318 -4.55 2.55 23.18
C GLU A 318 -6.04 2.35 22.83
N CYS A 319 -6.39 2.47 21.55
CA CYS A 319 -7.76 2.37 21.07
C CYS A 319 -8.25 0.92 20.93
N GLY A 320 -9.56 0.77 20.80
CA GLY A 320 -10.27 -0.50 20.79
C GLY A 320 -9.91 -1.39 19.61
N ILE A 321 -9.39 -0.84 18.51
CA ILE A 321 -8.96 -1.62 17.35
C ILE A 321 -7.77 -2.51 17.73
N TYR A 322 -6.74 -1.92 18.32
CA TYR A 322 -5.55 -2.65 18.73
C TYR A 322 -5.91 -3.72 19.77
N LYS A 323 -6.81 -3.37 20.70
CA LYS A 323 -7.40 -4.31 21.66
C LYS A 323 -8.15 -5.46 20.99
N LEU A 324 -9.05 -5.19 20.04
CA LEU A 324 -9.81 -6.23 19.33
C LEU A 324 -8.87 -7.20 18.61
N MET A 325 -7.85 -6.65 17.94
CA MET A 325 -6.90 -7.46 17.18
C MET A 325 -6.03 -8.30 18.14
N THR A 326 -5.42 -7.70 19.15
CA THR A 326 -4.42 -8.40 20.00
C THR A 326 -4.99 -9.17 21.19
N GLU A 327 -6.19 -8.80 21.68
CA GLU A 327 -6.86 -9.45 22.81
C GLU A 327 -8.17 -10.15 22.43
N ASN A 328 -8.50 -10.22 21.14
CA ASN A 328 -9.70 -10.85 20.59
C ASN A 328 -11.05 -10.22 21.01
N PHE A 329 -11.05 -9.18 21.84
CA PHE A 329 -12.27 -8.72 22.50
C PHE A 329 -12.26 -7.23 22.85
N VAL A 330 -13.38 -6.56 22.60
CA VAL A 330 -13.67 -5.21 23.12
C VAL A 330 -15.02 -5.23 23.84
N PRO A 331 -15.06 -4.85 25.13
CA PRO A 331 -16.29 -4.87 25.91
C PRO A 331 -17.23 -3.72 25.54
N GLN A 332 -18.49 -3.86 25.94
CA GLN A 332 -19.57 -2.89 25.65
C GLN A 332 -19.42 -1.52 26.34
N ASP A 333 -18.58 -1.43 27.37
CA ASP A 333 -18.32 -0.22 28.15
C ASP A 333 -17.00 0.45 27.77
N PHE A 334 -16.32 -0.02 26.71
CA PHE A 334 -15.08 0.55 26.22
C PHE A 334 -15.26 2.02 25.78
N ILE A 335 -14.27 2.85 26.06
CA ILE A 335 -14.39 4.31 25.93
C ILE A 335 -14.63 4.78 24.49
N ASP A 336 -14.02 4.10 23.52
CA ASP A 336 -14.12 4.47 22.10
C ASP A 336 -15.57 4.47 21.60
N TRP A 337 -16.45 3.65 22.17
CA TRP A 337 -17.87 3.61 21.83
C TRP A 337 -18.60 4.94 22.06
N LYS A 338 -18.00 5.86 22.82
CA LYS A 338 -18.57 7.15 23.21
C LYS A 338 -17.73 8.33 22.74
N SER A 339 -16.86 8.15 21.73
CA SER A 339 -16.00 9.21 21.19
C SER A 339 -16.77 10.39 20.61
N ASN A 340 -18.02 10.17 20.21
CA ASN A 340 -18.98 11.22 19.91
C ASN A 340 -20.31 10.92 20.61
N GLU A 341 -20.77 11.82 21.49
CA GLU A 341 -21.96 11.61 22.33
C GLU A 341 -23.24 11.36 21.52
N LYS A 342 -23.40 12.01 20.36
CA LYS A 342 -24.60 11.87 19.51
C LYS A 342 -24.63 10.54 18.77
N GLU A 343 -23.47 9.94 18.60
CA GLU A 343 -23.25 8.73 17.80
C GLU A 343 -22.82 7.54 18.67
N ALA A 344 -22.95 7.68 20.00
CA ALA A 344 -22.50 6.67 20.93
C ALA A 344 -23.15 5.31 20.66
N VAL A 345 -22.34 4.25 20.73
CA VAL A 345 -22.77 2.86 20.60
C VAL A 345 -23.07 2.30 21.99
N GLN A 346 -24.19 1.61 22.14
CA GLN A 346 -24.61 1.02 23.43
C GLN A 346 -24.84 -0.48 23.29
N GLY A 347 -24.38 -1.25 24.29
CA GLY A 347 -24.66 -2.69 24.37
C GLY A 347 -23.95 -3.55 23.33
N LEU A 348 -23.01 -3.00 22.56
CA LEU A 348 -22.24 -3.74 21.57
C LEU A 348 -20.88 -4.16 22.14
N GLU A 349 -20.62 -5.45 22.16
CA GLU A 349 -19.26 -5.98 22.31
C GLU A 349 -18.76 -6.52 20.95
N LEU A 350 -17.45 -6.47 20.73
CA LEU A 350 -16.83 -7.06 19.54
C LEU A 350 -15.90 -8.21 19.93
N ARG A 351 -15.94 -9.27 19.14
CA ARG A 351 -15.06 -10.44 19.25
C ARG A 351 -14.55 -10.84 17.88
N GLN A 352 -13.34 -11.39 17.83
CA GLN A 352 -12.81 -12.04 16.63
C GLN A 352 -12.07 -13.33 17.01
N PRO A 353 -12.09 -14.39 16.17
CA PRO A 353 -11.65 -15.74 16.57
C PRO A 353 -10.16 -16.05 16.34
N PHE A 354 -9.40 -15.16 15.69
CA PHE A 354 -8.03 -15.35 15.25
C PHE A 354 -7.03 -14.87 16.30
N LYS A 355 -5.97 -15.63 16.56
CA LYS A 355 -4.90 -15.21 17.49
C LYS A 355 -4.00 -14.16 16.85
N MET A 356 -4.50 -12.94 16.64
CA MET A 356 -3.74 -11.90 15.94
C MET A 356 -2.71 -11.24 16.87
N CYS A 357 -1.57 -10.86 16.31
CA CYS A 357 -0.58 -10.00 16.93
C CYS A 357 -0.15 -8.92 15.95
N SER A 358 0.30 -7.77 16.44
CA SER A 358 1.00 -6.78 15.61
C SER A 358 2.44 -7.25 15.37
N ALA A 359 2.95 -7.10 14.16
CA ALA A 359 4.35 -7.40 13.85
C ALA A 359 5.31 -6.43 14.55
N TYR A 360 4.90 -5.16 14.70
CA TYR A 360 5.63 -4.13 15.42
C TYR A 360 5.12 -4.00 16.85
N SER A 361 6.03 -3.64 17.77
CA SER A 361 5.68 -3.29 19.15
C SER A 361 4.67 -2.13 19.16
N PRO A 362 3.69 -2.11 20.08
CA PRO A 362 2.82 -0.93 20.27
C PRO A 362 3.61 0.30 20.74
N GLU A 363 4.86 0.13 21.21
CA GLU A 363 5.72 1.22 21.67
C GLU A 363 6.48 1.93 20.53
N ILE A 364 6.27 1.55 19.26
CA ILE A 364 6.84 2.35 18.18
C ILE A 364 6.26 3.77 18.22
N PRO A 365 7.09 4.81 18.08
CA PRO A 365 6.68 6.17 18.35
C PRO A 365 5.71 6.72 17.32
N PHE A 366 5.83 6.32 16.05
CA PHE A 366 5.00 6.82 14.98
C PHE A 366 5.06 5.96 13.72
N THR A 367 4.01 6.05 12.92
CA THR A 367 3.97 5.65 11.51
C THR A 367 3.45 6.76 10.61
N ASN A 368 2.75 7.76 11.16
CA ASN A 368 2.46 9.05 10.55
C ASN A 368 3.20 10.17 11.31
N PHE A 369 3.83 11.09 10.60
CA PHE A 369 4.63 12.16 11.21
C PHE A 369 4.44 13.51 10.52
N THR A 370 3.53 14.33 11.05
CA THR A 370 3.28 15.72 10.64
C THR A 370 3.48 16.69 11.82
N PRO A 371 3.63 18.01 11.60
CA PRO A 371 3.92 18.96 12.68
C PRO A 371 2.82 19.07 13.75
N HIS A 372 1.58 18.77 13.37
CA HIS A 372 0.41 18.91 14.24
C HIS A 372 -0.13 17.56 14.73
N PHE A 373 0.32 16.46 14.14
CA PHE A 373 -0.13 15.11 14.49
C PHE A 373 0.98 14.10 14.19
N THR A 374 1.34 13.32 15.20
CA THR A 374 2.34 12.25 15.10
C THR A 374 1.84 11.08 15.92
N ALA A 375 1.67 9.93 15.28
CA ALA A 375 1.07 8.77 15.92
C ALA A 375 1.38 7.48 15.14
N THR A 376 1.19 6.35 15.82
CA THR A 376 1.19 5.01 15.22
C THR A 376 -0.22 4.67 14.77
N LEU A 377 -0.44 4.68 13.45
CA LEU A 377 -1.75 4.46 12.82
C LEU A 377 -1.77 3.21 11.93
N ASP A 378 -0.60 2.79 11.47
CA ASP A 378 -0.43 1.69 10.52
C ASP A 378 -0.04 0.42 11.27
N TYR A 379 -0.54 -0.73 10.81
CA TYR A 379 -0.23 -2.01 11.43
C TYR A 379 -0.07 -3.12 10.39
N ILE A 380 0.79 -4.09 10.72
CA ILE A 380 0.81 -5.42 10.08
C ILE A 380 0.35 -6.40 11.16
N PHE A 381 -0.94 -6.73 11.19
CA PHE A 381 -1.44 -7.80 12.05
C PHE A 381 -1.26 -9.15 11.38
N TYR A 382 -0.91 -10.18 12.15
CA TYR A 382 -0.74 -11.55 11.64
C TYR A 382 -1.29 -12.59 12.61
N GLU A 383 -1.73 -13.72 12.09
CA GLU A 383 -2.25 -14.85 12.88
C GLU A 383 -1.07 -15.60 13.54
N SER A 384 -0.83 -15.31 14.82
CA SER A 384 0.38 -15.66 15.56
C SER A 384 0.52 -17.13 15.92
N ASP A 385 -0.53 -17.95 15.81
CA ASP A 385 -0.42 -19.40 15.98
C ASP A 385 0.05 -20.12 14.70
N LYS A 386 -0.01 -19.47 13.53
CA LYS A 386 0.43 -20.02 12.24
C LYS A 386 1.69 -19.34 11.69
N LEU A 387 1.86 -18.06 11.99
CA LEU A 387 2.97 -17.25 11.54
C LEU A 387 3.80 -16.76 12.73
N LYS A 388 5.07 -16.47 12.50
CA LYS A 388 5.95 -15.77 13.44
C LYS A 388 6.66 -14.63 12.74
N VAL A 389 6.98 -13.59 13.50
CA VAL A 389 7.89 -12.52 13.06
C VAL A 389 9.33 -13.01 13.25
N ASP A 390 10.10 -13.00 12.17
CA ASP A 390 11.54 -13.28 12.20
C ASP A 390 12.34 -11.99 12.47
N GLU A 391 11.94 -10.90 11.81
CA GLU A 391 12.57 -9.58 11.91
C GLU A 391 11.58 -8.49 11.49
N VAL A 392 11.70 -7.31 12.09
CA VAL A 392 11.08 -6.07 11.59
C VAL A 392 12.17 -5.09 11.19
N ILE A 393 11.96 -4.37 10.09
CA ILE A 393 12.92 -3.37 9.63
C ILE A 393 12.73 -2.10 10.45
N PRO A 394 13.78 -1.53 11.07
CA PRO A 394 13.64 -0.34 11.91
C PRO A 394 12.92 0.81 11.19
N ILE A 395 12.08 1.53 11.92
CA ILE A 395 11.54 2.80 11.45
C ILE A 395 12.65 3.87 11.50
N PRO A 396 12.59 4.90 10.63
CA PRO A 396 13.45 6.07 10.75
C PRO A 396 13.35 6.73 12.12
N SER A 397 14.44 7.32 12.58
CA SER A 397 14.47 8.09 13.82
C SER A 397 13.64 9.38 13.71
N GLU A 398 13.24 9.92 14.86
CA GLU A 398 12.54 11.21 14.92
C GLU A 398 13.41 12.35 14.36
N GLU A 399 14.73 12.29 14.53
CA GLU A 399 15.67 13.26 13.95
C GLU A 399 15.65 13.24 12.43
N GLU A 400 15.61 12.04 11.81
CA GLU A 400 15.48 11.90 10.35
C GLU A 400 14.14 12.46 9.85
N MET A 401 13.04 12.23 10.57
CA MET A 401 11.72 12.76 10.18
C MET A 401 11.61 14.28 10.36
N LYS A 402 12.31 14.85 11.35
CA LYS A 402 12.36 16.30 11.61
C LYS A 402 13.37 17.07 10.77
N ALA A 403 14.23 16.39 10.02
CA ALA A 403 15.28 17.03 9.22
C ALA A 403 14.74 18.12 8.27
N HIS A 404 13.50 17.95 7.80
CA HIS A 404 12.76 18.90 6.98
C HIS A 404 11.45 19.36 7.65
N VAL A 405 11.48 19.57 8.97
CA VAL A 405 10.32 19.86 9.84
C VAL A 405 9.45 18.62 10.12
N ALA A 406 8.95 17.97 9.07
CA ALA A 406 8.16 16.74 9.14
C ALA A 406 8.12 16.04 7.75
N ILE A 407 7.25 15.04 7.57
CA ILE A 407 7.02 14.36 6.30
C ILE A 407 5.58 14.57 5.78
N PRO A 408 5.35 14.64 4.45
CA PRO A 408 6.30 14.44 3.35
C PRO A 408 7.35 15.55 3.25
N SER A 409 8.45 15.26 2.58
CA SER A 409 9.55 16.20 2.35
C SER A 409 10.25 15.88 1.04
N LEU A 410 11.30 16.63 0.70
CA LEU A 410 12.12 16.32 -0.48
C LEU A 410 12.79 14.93 -0.41
N VAL A 411 12.90 14.32 0.78
CA VAL A 411 13.49 12.98 0.96
C VAL A 411 12.46 11.91 1.39
N SER A 412 11.20 12.28 1.64
CA SER A 412 10.14 11.37 2.09
C SER A 412 8.84 11.58 1.29
N PRO A 413 8.37 10.57 0.53
CA PRO A 413 7.28 10.75 -0.44
C PRO A 413 5.86 10.66 0.13
N SER A 414 5.71 10.41 1.43
CA SER A 414 4.43 10.26 2.13
C SER A 414 4.54 10.93 3.51
N ASP A 415 3.39 11.28 4.10
CA ASP A 415 3.27 11.62 5.53
C ASP A 415 3.28 10.39 6.43
N HIS A 416 3.23 9.19 5.85
CA HIS A 416 3.40 7.91 6.53
C HIS A 416 4.77 7.28 6.28
N ILE A 417 5.09 6.26 7.07
CA ILE A 417 6.30 5.45 7.02
C ILE A 417 5.92 4.00 6.71
N ALA A 418 6.53 3.41 5.68
CA ALA A 418 6.30 2.01 5.36
C ALA A 418 6.65 1.09 6.55
N LEU A 419 5.72 0.23 6.97
CA LEU A 419 6.01 -0.88 7.87
C LEU A 419 6.49 -2.09 7.09
N ILE A 420 7.52 -2.77 7.58
CA ILE A 420 8.16 -3.90 6.89
C ILE A 420 8.47 -5.02 7.88
N ALA A 421 7.91 -6.20 7.65
CA ALA A 421 8.11 -7.36 8.52
C ALA A 421 8.50 -8.60 7.71
N ASN A 422 9.54 -9.30 8.15
CA ASN A 422 9.89 -10.63 7.67
C ASN A 422 9.06 -11.64 8.48
N LEU A 423 8.08 -12.27 7.85
CA LEU A 423 7.25 -13.31 8.45
C LEU A 423 7.72 -14.69 8.00
N ASP A 424 7.51 -15.68 8.85
CA ASP A 424 7.78 -17.08 8.57
C ASP A 424 6.61 -17.94 9.04
N TRP A 425 6.37 -19.03 8.31
CA TRP A 425 5.41 -20.04 8.74
C TRP A 425 5.98 -20.78 9.94
N LYS A 426 5.15 -21.00 10.96
CA LYS A 426 5.52 -21.90 12.04
C LYS A 426 5.62 -23.32 11.48
N LEU A 427 6.62 -24.05 11.99
CA LEU A 427 6.72 -25.48 11.77
C LEU A 427 5.72 -26.12 12.74
N ASN A 428 4.81 -26.93 12.20
CA ASN A 428 3.87 -27.72 13.00
C ASN A 428 4.60 -28.85 13.73
#